data_AF-R0HEJ2-F1
#
_entry.id   AF-R0HEJ2-F1
#
_cell.length_a   1.000
_cell.length_b   1.000
_cell.length_c   1.000
_cell.angle_alpha   90.00
_cell.angle_beta   90.00
_cell.angle_gamma   90.00
#
_symmetry.space_group_name_H-M   'P 1'
#
loop_
_entity.id
_entity.type
_entity.pdbx_description
1 polymer ?
#
loop_
_entity_poly.entity_id
_entity_poly.type
_entity_poly.pdbx_seq_one_letter_code
_entity_poly.pdbx_strand_id
1 'polypeptide(L)'
;MLRQSRSDIIQLLPNGCFSETIPKAKQFYEDERRLLAYDQVEYFCASILKDISVLHHQSDVHLLPDVTKEAMAGLIFAASRIGELKELQYIRCMFVERYGLQFDKDCVDLRRGNVVGDEIVKILDTKLPEDEITNIVMELSRKHQSNITSSAYGFSK
;
A
#
# COMPACT_ATOMS: atom_id res chain seq x y z
N MET A 1 4.94 -10.97 -10.05
CA MET A 1 3.67 -11.66 -9.75
C MET A 1 2.48 -11.02 -10.46
N LEU A 2 2.21 -9.72 -10.32
CA LEU A 2 1.11 -9.00 -11.00
C LEU A 2 0.87 -9.33 -12.49
N ARG A 3 1.95 -9.47 -13.29
CA ARG A 3 1.84 -9.84 -14.71
C ARG A 3 1.31 -11.27 -14.92
N GLN A 4 1.68 -12.20 -14.04
CA GLN A 4 1.22 -13.58 -14.07
C GLN A 4 -0.25 -13.65 -13.64
N SER A 5 -0.61 -13.01 -12.52
CA SER A 5 -1.99 -12.91 -12.02
C SER A 5 -2.92 -12.29 -13.07
N ARG A 6 -2.45 -11.26 -13.78
CA ARG A 6 -3.19 -10.62 -14.88
C ARG A 6 -3.38 -11.55 -16.08
N SER A 7 -2.34 -12.27 -16.50
CA SER A 7 -2.41 -13.26 -17.59
C SER A 7 -3.41 -14.38 -17.26
N ASP A 8 -3.41 -14.82 -16.02
CA ASP A 8 -4.21 -15.93 -15.54
C ASP A 8 -5.70 -15.58 -15.35
N ILE A 9 -6.02 -14.30 -15.09
CA ILE A 9 -7.40 -13.77 -15.11
C ILE A 9 -7.90 -13.68 -16.56
N ILE A 10 -7.03 -13.19 -17.45
CA ILE A 10 -7.32 -12.99 -18.86
C ILE A 10 -7.67 -14.33 -19.55
N GLN A 11 -6.99 -15.42 -19.20
CA GLN A 11 -7.26 -16.74 -19.80
C GLN A 11 -8.58 -17.39 -19.33
N LEU A 12 -9.13 -16.99 -18.18
CA LEU A 12 -10.36 -17.57 -17.62
C LEU A 12 -11.64 -16.86 -18.05
N LEU A 13 -11.51 -15.60 -18.44
CA LEU A 13 -12.60 -14.72 -18.88
C LEU A 13 -13.41 -15.25 -20.08
N PRO A 14 -12.83 -15.90 -21.10
CA PRO A 14 -13.59 -16.46 -22.22
C PRO A 14 -14.46 -17.67 -21.85
N ASN A 15 -14.18 -18.36 -20.74
CA ASN A 15 -14.79 -19.64 -20.40
C ASN A 15 -16.03 -19.51 -19.48
N GLY A 16 -16.39 -18.30 -19.06
CA GLY A 16 -17.52 -18.09 -18.14
C GLY A 16 -17.27 -18.53 -16.69
N CYS A 17 -16.01 -18.84 -16.33
CA CYS A 17 -15.61 -19.25 -14.97
C CYS A 17 -15.47 -18.03 -14.03
N PHE A 18 -16.59 -17.38 -13.70
CA PHE A 18 -16.64 -16.30 -12.71
C PHE A 18 -16.09 -16.75 -11.33
N SER A 19 -16.29 -18.02 -10.96
CA SER A 19 -15.81 -18.60 -9.70
C SER A 19 -14.29 -18.60 -9.55
N GLU A 20 -13.53 -18.70 -10.65
CA GLU A 20 -12.07 -18.69 -10.64
C GLU A 20 -11.48 -17.28 -10.86
N THR A 21 -12.31 -16.33 -11.29
CA THR A 21 -11.90 -14.96 -11.60
C THR A 21 -11.92 -14.06 -10.35
N ILE A 22 -12.86 -14.30 -9.43
CA ILE A 22 -13.01 -13.54 -8.18
C ILE A 22 -11.76 -13.66 -7.27
N PRO A 23 -11.23 -14.86 -6.95
CA PRO A 23 -10.04 -14.98 -6.11
C PRO A 23 -8.82 -14.28 -6.71
N LYS A 24 -8.68 -14.34 -8.04
CA LYS A 24 -7.57 -13.69 -8.74
C LYS A 24 -7.72 -12.16 -8.79
N ALA A 25 -8.93 -11.64 -8.97
CA ALA A 25 -9.20 -10.20 -8.89
C ALA A 25 -8.92 -9.66 -7.48
N LYS A 26 -9.28 -10.42 -6.44
CA LYS A 26 -8.91 -10.11 -5.05
C LYS A 26 -7.40 -10.09 -4.86
N GLN A 27 -6.69 -11.10 -5.35
CA GLN A 27 -5.22 -11.11 -5.28
C GLN A 27 -4.59 -9.93 -6.03
N PHE A 28 -5.12 -9.58 -7.21
CA PHE A 28 -4.65 -8.42 -7.97
C PHE A 28 -4.82 -7.12 -7.16
N TYR A 29 -5.97 -6.92 -6.53
CA TYR A 29 -6.23 -5.78 -5.65
C TYR A 29 -5.26 -5.73 -4.47
N GLU A 30 -5.05 -6.86 -3.80
CA GLU A 30 -4.13 -6.97 -2.67
C GLU A 30 -2.69 -6.66 -3.09
N ASP A 31 -2.25 -7.15 -4.27
CA ASP A 31 -0.94 -6.86 -4.83
C ASP A 31 -0.78 -5.36 -5.20
N GLU A 32 -1.81 -4.73 -5.77
CA GLU A 32 -1.81 -3.30 -6.10
C GLU A 32 -1.77 -2.42 -4.84
N ARG A 33 -2.57 -2.76 -3.81
CA ARG A 33 -2.53 -2.09 -2.50
C ARG A 33 -1.18 -2.23 -1.85
N ARG A 34 -0.56 -3.42 -1.93
CA ARG A 34 0.79 -3.65 -1.40
C ARG A 34 1.83 -2.78 -2.10
N LEU A 35 1.77 -2.63 -3.42
CA LEU A 35 2.68 -1.71 -4.14
C LEU A 35 2.51 -0.26 -3.68
N LEU A 36 1.27 0.23 -3.59
CA LEU A 36 1.00 1.58 -3.10
C LEU A 36 1.50 1.80 -1.67
N ALA A 37 1.42 0.76 -0.82
CA ALA A 37 1.99 0.82 0.52
C ALA A 37 3.51 0.95 0.50
N TYR A 38 4.18 0.26 -0.41
CA TYR A 38 5.64 0.36 -0.58
C TYR A 38 6.08 1.73 -1.10
N ASP A 39 5.34 2.31 -2.04
CA ASP A 39 5.60 3.66 -2.52
C ASP A 39 5.48 4.69 -1.37
N GLN A 40 4.47 4.54 -0.50
CA GLN A 40 4.32 5.39 0.69
C GLN A 40 5.43 5.18 1.72
N VAL A 41 5.85 3.93 1.96
CA VAL A 41 6.98 3.62 2.84
C VAL A 41 8.27 4.27 2.31
N GLU A 42 8.54 4.20 1.01
CA GLU A 42 9.68 4.86 0.38
C GLU A 42 9.61 6.39 0.56
N TYR A 43 8.44 6.98 0.33
CA TYR A 43 8.20 8.40 0.54
C TYR A 43 8.48 8.83 2.00
N PHE A 44 7.97 8.09 2.99
CA PHE A 44 8.23 8.40 4.40
C PHE A 44 9.70 8.28 4.76
N CYS A 45 10.38 7.23 4.30
CA CYS A 45 11.83 7.07 4.48
C CYS A 45 12.60 8.26 3.90
N ALA A 46 12.27 8.68 2.68
CA ALA A 46 12.90 9.83 2.04
C ALA A 46 12.63 11.14 2.80
N SER A 47 11.43 11.31 3.36
CA SER A 47 11.09 12.46 4.19
C SER A 47 11.92 12.51 5.48
N ILE A 48 12.03 11.39 6.19
CA ILE A 48 12.81 11.28 7.43
C ILE A 48 14.29 11.52 7.17
N LEU A 49 14.83 11.02 6.05
CA LEU A 49 16.23 11.21 5.68
C LEU A 49 16.58 12.68 5.43
N LYS A 50 15.64 13.48 4.90
CA LYS A 50 15.84 14.93 4.73
C LYS A 50 16.03 15.65 6.07
N ASP A 51 15.34 15.17 7.11
CA ASP A 51 15.35 15.77 8.45
C ASP A 51 16.20 14.99 9.47
N ILE A 52 17.09 14.09 9.01
CA ILE A 52 17.85 13.19 9.90
C ILE A 52 18.71 13.94 10.93
N SER A 53 19.21 15.13 10.56
CA SER A 53 19.96 16.01 11.48
C SER A 53 19.07 16.53 12.61
N VAL A 54 17.82 16.90 12.32
CA VAL A 54 16.85 17.34 13.33
C VAL A 54 16.56 16.19 14.29
N LEU A 55 16.32 15.00 13.74
CA LEU A 55 16.08 13.79 14.53
C LEU A 55 17.26 13.40 15.41
N HIS A 56 18.49 13.75 15.04
CA HIS A 56 19.66 13.51 15.89
C HIS A 56 19.66 14.38 17.15
N HIS A 57 19.27 15.66 17.02
CA HIS A 57 19.39 16.67 18.08
C HIS A 57 18.11 16.89 18.90
N GLN A 58 16.96 16.47 18.38
CA GLN A 58 15.68 16.57 19.06
C GLN A 58 15.19 15.19 19.51
N SER A 59 14.85 15.06 20.79
CA SER A 59 14.32 13.83 21.39
C SER A 59 12.83 13.94 21.75
N ASP A 60 12.29 15.16 21.83
CA ASP A 60 10.86 15.38 22.01
C ASP A 60 10.15 15.31 20.65
N VAL A 61 9.28 14.30 20.49
CA VAL A 61 8.50 14.10 19.28
C VAL A 61 7.62 15.31 18.96
N HIS A 62 7.15 16.06 19.95
CA HIS A 62 6.25 17.19 19.73
C HIS A 62 6.94 18.41 19.10
N LEU A 63 8.26 18.52 19.26
CA LEU A 63 9.08 19.61 18.71
C LEU A 63 9.58 19.34 17.29
N LEU A 64 9.28 18.16 16.73
CA LEU A 64 9.64 17.83 15.36
C LEU A 64 8.71 18.50 14.34
N PRO A 65 9.20 18.77 13.11
CA PRO A 65 8.37 19.25 12.02
C PRO A 65 7.20 18.30 11.77
N ASP A 66 6.03 18.84 11.42
CA ASP A 66 4.81 18.05 11.18
C ASP A 66 5.01 16.98 10.12
N VAL A 67 5.70 17.32 9.03
CA VAL A 67 6.04 16.40 7.94
C VAL A 67 6.90 15.23 8.44
N THR A 68 7.87 15.48 9.34
CA THR A 68 8.71 14.42 9.93
C THR A 68 7.89 13.53 10.86
N LYS A 69 7.02 14.12 11.69
CA LYS A 69 6.14 13.39 12.62
C LYS A 69 5.17 12.49 11.86
N GLU A 70 4.54 13.00 10.81
CA GLU A 70 3.64 12.25 9.94
C GLU A 70 4.37 11.08 9.26
N ALA A 71 5.58 11.30 8.74
CA ALA A 71 6.36 10.24 8.12
C ALA A 71 6.73 9.13 9.12
N MET A 72 7.14 9.48 10.35
CA MET A 72 7.42 8.47 11.39
C MET A 72 6.16 7.71 11.80
N ALA A 73 5.05 8.41 11.99
CA ALA A 73 3.76 7.81 12.33
C ALA A 73 3.28 6.86 11.22
N GLY A 74 3.44 7.26 9.95
CA GLY A 74 3.17 6.43 8.78
C GLY A 74 4.01 5.16 8.74
N LEU A 75 5.33 5.24 9.02
CA LEU A 75 6.19 4.05 9.10
C LEU A 75 5.82 3.12 10.27
N ILE A 76 5.49 3.66 11.44
CA ILE A 76 5.02 2.87 12.58
C ILE A 76 3.73 2.13 12.22
N PHE A 77 2.78 2.84 11.64
CA PHE A 77 1.51 2.27 11.21
C PHE A 77 1.72 1.19 10.15
N ALA A 78 2.52 1.47 9.11
CA ALA A 78 2.86 0.51 8.06
C ALA A 78 3.54 -0.74 8.64
N ALA A 79 4.51 -0.59 9.54
CA ALA A 79 5.15 -1.70 10.22
C ALA A 79 4.13 -2.56 10.99
N SER A 80 3.10 -1.99 11.60
CA SER A 80 2.08 -2.79 12.29
C SER A 80 1.27 -3.71 11.36
N ARG A 81 1.15 -3.36 10.07
CA ARG A 81 0.28 -4.06 9.10
C ARG A 81 1.05 -4.87 8.06
N ILE A 82 2.29 -4.47 7.75
CA ILE A 82 3.18 -5.15 6.80
C ILE A 82 4.14 -6.05 7.59
N GLY A 83 3.68 -7.27 7.89
CA GLY A 83 4.47 -8.24 8.67
C GLY A 83 5.66 -8.86 7.90
N GLU A 84 5.65 -8.78 6.56
CA GLU A 84 6.66 -9.40 5.69
C GLU A 84 7.98 -8.61 5.61
N LEU A 85 7.96 -7.31 5.92
CA LEU A 85 9.14 -6.43 5.82
C LEU A 85 9.77 -6.25 7.21
N LYS A 86 10.81 -7.03 7.51
CA LYS A 86 11.46 -7.06 8.83
C LYS A 86 12.18 -5.76 9.16
N GLU A 87 12.67 -5.07 8.14
CA GLU A 87 13.34 -3.78 8.21
C GLU A 87 12.40 -2.71 8.79
N LEU A 88 11.11 -2.74 8.44
CA LEU A 88 10.11 -1.85 9.03
C LEU A 88 9.91 -2.11 10.53
N GLN A 89 9.94 -3.38 10.96
CA GLN A 89 9.85 -3.71 12.38
C GLN A 89 11.04 -3.15 13.16
N TYR A 90 12.24 -3.26 12.59
CA TYR A 90 13.44 -2.71 13.20
C TYR A 90 13.37 -1.17 13.31
N ILE A 91 12.92 -0.49 12.26
CA ILE A 91 12.71 0.96 12.27
C ILE A 91 11.68 1.37 13.33
N ARG A 92 10.54 0.66 13.41
CA ARG A 92 9.52 0.88 14.44
C ARG A 92 10.11 0.73 15.85
N CYS A 93 10.92 -0.30 16.11
CA CYS A 93 11.59 -0.46 17.39
C CYS A 93 12.48 0.73 17.74
N MET A 94 13.24 1.27 16.78
CA MET A 94 14.06 2.47 17.02
C MET A 94 13.21 3.70 17.39
N PHE A 95 12.02 3.86 16.78
CA PHE A 95 11.11 4.94 17.18
C PHE A 95 10.49 4.71 18.56
N VAL A 96 10.15 3.47 18.93
CA VAL A 96 9.67 3.13 20.28
C VAL A 96 10.74 3.45 21.32
N GLU A 97 11.99 3.06 21.06
CA GLU A 97 13.12 3.33 21.96
C GLU A 97 13.36 4.83 22.14
N ARG A 98 13.19 5.63 21.08
CA ARG A 98 13.47 7.06 21.10
C ARG A 98 12.31 7.92 21.62
N TYR A 99 11.08 7.63 21.21
CA TYR A 99 9.90 8.48 21.44
C TYR A 99 8.85 7.84 22.35
N GLY A 100 9.07 6.58 22.76
CA GLY A 100 8.26 5.89 23.73
C GLY A 100 7.09 5.11 23.13
N LEU A 101 6.62 4.13 23.91
CA LEU A 101 5.54 3.21 23.54
C LEU A 101 4.19 3.91 23.34
N GLN A 102 3.98 5.08 23.95
CA GLN A 102 2.72 5.79 23.83
C GLN A 102 2.53 6.34 22.40
N PHE A 103 3.58 6.94 21.83
CA PHE A 103 3.58 7.39 20.43
C PHE A 103 3.31 6.23 19.46
N ASP A 104 3.96 5.10 19.69
CA ASP A 104 3.74 3.88 18.90
C ASP A 104 2.28 3.41 18.94
N LYS A 105 1.71 3.28 20.13
CA LYS A 105 0.31 2.89 20.32
C LYS A 105 -0.66 3.86 19.68
N ASP A 106 -0.41 5.17 19.81
CA ASP A 106 -1.27 6.18 19.22
C ASP A 106 -1.31 6.07 17.69
N CYS A 107 -0.17 5.77 17.06
CA CYS A 107 -0.09 5.54 15.62
C CYS A 107 -0.75 4.22 15.20
N VAL A 108 -0.45 3.11 15.87
CA VAL A 108 -0.96 1.78 15.50
C VAL A 108 -2.47 1.65 15.69
N ASP A 109 -2.98 2.13 16.83
CA ASP A 109 -4.39 2.06 17.19
C ASP A 109 -5.21 3.21 16.59
N LEU A 110 -4.57 4.12 15.82
CA LEU A 110 -5.19 5.32 15.25
C LEU A 110 -5.98 6.14 16.28
N ARG A 111 -5.39 6.36 17.46
CA ARG A 111 -6.07 7.04 18.58
C ARG A 111 -6.30 8.52 18.27
N ARG A 112 -7.24 9.14 18.98
CA ARG A 112 -7.56 10.56 18.79
C ARG A 112 -6.30 11.42 18.98
N GLY A 113 -5.98 12.23 17.98
CA GLY A 113 -4.79 13.10 18.00
C GLY A 113 -3.52 12.45 17.44
N ASN A 114 -3.61 11.23 16.90
CA ASN A 114 -2.53 10.67 16.09
C ASN A 114 -2.27 11.53 14.85
N VAL A 115 -1.09 11.33 14.25
CA VAL A 115 -0.61 12.09 13.08
C VAL A 115 -0.35 11.18 11.89
N VAL A 116 -0.99 10.00 11.83
CA VAL A 116 -0.88 9.09 10.68
C VAL A 116 -1.64 9.68 9.51
N GLY A 117 -0.99 9.81 8.35
CA GLY A 117 -1.63 10.33 7.14
C GLY A 117 -2.78 9.44 6.65
N ASP A 118 -3.88 10.06 6.22
CA ASP A 118 -5.09 9.34 5.76
C ASP A 118 -4.82 8.41 4.58
N GLU A 119 -3.82 8.71 3.75
CA GLU A 119 -3.51 7.93 2.56
C GLU A 119 -3.02 6.52 2.91
N ILE A 120 -2.07 6.40 3.84
CA ILE A 120 -1.55 5.09 4.24
C ILE A 120 -2.61 4.26 4.99
N VAL A 121 -3.49 4.91 5.75
CA VAL A 121 -4.64 4.25 6.39
C VAL A 121 -5.58 3.69 5.32
N LYS A 122 -5.93 4.48 4.30
CA LYS A 122 -6.76 4.01 3.18
C LYS A 122 -6.09 2.86 2.41
N ILE A 123 -4.77 2.85 2.30
CA ILE A 123 -4.05 1.77 1.62
C ILE A 123 -4.10 0.46 2.42
N LEU A 124 -3.84 0.51 3.73
CA LEU A 124 -3.59 -0.68 4.55
C LEU A 124 -4.80 -1.19 5.34
N ASP A 125 -5.80 -0.35 5.61
CA ASP A 125 -6.98 -0.70 6.43
C ASP A 125 -8.30 -0.77 5.64
N THR A 126 -8.30 -0.44 4.34
CA THR A 126 -9.48 -0.61 3.50
C THR A 126 -9.71 -2.08 3.18
N LYS A 127 -10.82 -2.63 3.65
CA LYS A 127 -11.30 -3.94 3.22
C LYS A 127 -11.86 -3.83 1.81
N LEU A 128 -11.49 -4.78 0.95
CA LEU A 128 -12.02 -4.89 -0.42
C LEU A 128 -13.56 -5.01 -0.39
N PRO A 129 -14.30 -4.00 -0.87
CA PRO A 129 -15.75 -4.07 -1.05
C PRO A 129 -16.12 -5.03 -2.19
N GLU A 130 -17.24 -5.75 -2.07
CA GLU A 130 -17.68 -6.73 -3.10
C GLU A 130 -18.01 -6.08 -4.45
N ASP A 131 -18.50 -4.85 -4.44
CA ASP A 131 -18.75 -4.03 -5.63
C ASP A 131 -17.45 -3.66 -6.36
N GLU A 132 -16.37 -3.46 -5.62
CA GLU A 132 -15.04 -3.16 -6.18
C GLU A 132 -14.42 -4.39 -6.85
N ILE A 133 -14.63 -5.60 -6.32
CA ILE A 133 -14.23 -6.86 -6.99
C ILE A 133 -14.88 -6.95 -8.38
N THR A 134 -16.18 -6.66 -8.45
CA THR A 134 -16.93 -6.74 -9.70
C THR A 134 -16.40 -5.71 -10.71
N ASN A 135 -16.07 -4.50 -10.25
CA ASN A 135 -15.45 -3.46 -11.08
C ASN A 135 -14.07 -3.89 -11.61
N ILE A 136 -13.21 -4.47 -10.77
CA ILE A 136 -11.89 -4.96 -11.17
C ILE A 136 -12.01 -6.06 -12.23
N VAL A 137 -12.91 -7.03 -12.02
CA VAL A 137 -13.20 -8.07 -13.02
C VAL A 137 -13.64 -7.43 -14.35
N MET A 138 -14.58 -6.49 -14.31
CA MET A 138 -15.05 -5.78 -15.51
C MET A 138 -13.95 -4.97 -16.20
N GLU A 139 -13.09 -4.28 -15.45
CA GLU A 139 -12.03 -3.45 -15.99
C GLU A 139 -10.91 -4.29 -16.64
N LEU A 140 -10.52 -5.40 -16.00
CA LEU A 140 -9.57 -6.35 -16.55
C LEU A 140 -10.11 -7.01 -17.83
N SER A 141 -11.42 -7.31 -17.88
CA SER A 141 -12.12 -7.81 -19.07
C SER A 141 -12.07 -6.80 -20.22
N ARG A 142 -12.34 -5.53 -19.93
CA ARG A 142 -12.38 -4.45 -20.92
C ARG A 142 -10.99 -4.16 -21.50
N LYS A 143 -9.96 -4.07 -20.65
CA LYS A 143 -8.56 -3.87 -21.07
C LYS A 143 -8.06 -5.02 -21.98
N HIS A 144 -8.61 -6.23 -21.85
CA HIS A 144 -8.28 -7.36 -22.73
C HIS A 144 -8.90 -7.22 -24.13
N GLN A 145 -10.20 -6.87 -24.23
CA GLN A 145 -10.86 -6.65 -25.53
C GLN A 145 -10.18 -5.55 -26.35
N SER A 146 -9.76 -4.46 -25.71
CA SER A 146 -9.01 -3.37 -26.35
C SER A 146 -7.61 -3.79 -26.84
N ASN A 147 -6.95 -4.72 -26.15
CA ASN A 147 -5.64 -5.23 -26.56
C ASN A 147 -5.75 -6.21 -27.75
N ILE A 148 -6.82 -7.00 -27.83
CA ILE A 148 -7.11 -7.84 -29.01
C ILE A 148 -7.39 -6.96 -30.24
N THR A 149 -8.20 -5.90 -30.08
CA THR A 149 -8.46 -4.97 -31.19
C THR A 149 -7.21 -4.23 -31.63
N SER A 150 -6.34 -3.81 -30.70
CA SER A 150 -5.07 -3.16 -31.05
C SER A 150 -4.08 -4.10 -31.75
N SER A 151 -4.11 -5.41 -31.44
CA SER A 151 -3.32 -6.43 -32.14
C SER A 151 -3.89 -6.79 -33.52
N ALA A 152 -5.21 -6.67 -33.72
CA ALA A 152 -5.86 -6.93 -35.00
C ALA A 152 -5.63 -5.82 -36.05
N TYR A 153 -5.36 -4.58 -35.61
CA TYR A 153 -5.04 -3.45 -36.51
C TYR A 153 -3.53 -3.29 -36.82
N GLY A 154 -2.67 -4.17 -36.30
CA GLY A 154 -1.21 -4.13 -36.53
C GLY A 154 -0.71 -4.92 -37.76
N PHE A 155 -1.59 -5.61 -38.50
CA PHE A 155 -1.26 -6.38 -39.70
C PHE A 155 -2.08 -5.91 -40.91
N SER A 156 -1.90 -4.66 -41.33
CA SER A 156 -2.23 -4.21 -42.70
C SER A 156 -1.59 -2.87 -43.02
N LYS A 157 -0.28 -2.89 -43.34
CA LYS A 157 0.32 -2.45 -44.61
C LYS A 157 1.83 -2.38 -44.49
#